data_AF-A0A1B6CFK9-F1
#
_entry.id   AF-A0A1B6CFK9-F1
#
_cell.length_a   1.000
_cell.length_b   1.000
_cell.length_c   1.000
_cell.angle_alpha   90.00
_cell.angle_beta   90.00
_cell.angle_gamma   90.00
#
_symmetry.space_group_name_H-M   'P 1'
#
loop_
_entity.id
_entity.type
_entity.pdbx_description
1 polymer ?
#
loop_
_entity_poly.entity_id
_entity_poly.type
_entity_poly.pdbx_seq_one_letter_code
_entity_poly.pdbx_strand_id
1 'polypeptide(L)'
;MRKYQITKKKSIDDEENIQKKEVEEEEELGEIEIGDLEEKRGEEDEEEERPVREMEIEEGRSIESAESKKSSEIDIAESRSLEILLRKRIEEEEHKKSLTEEEKELKTLRDTYSSLLKEQQSLGLKNTFLKKRMIKYLKNKKGNNAISVSNKLTQDKTLYSKKLLEFAKKNEIIKEERKSVATKLELLKGQNEDDSDNQETFLKELFDKQRSIGNKLMYVKTGKLIKDEVINDLITRQKIMAEQMYQVRLECIKVRNKVIAMKELVRFDHMGSDFQLMDYEKLCIEKEDFSSKIVDRDLEVQRVKKKTKDMYESVKQMEIESEQLQEKIHKETEKLHQLEINMQEIREKLNYLKEQRYHTLEDTARMKQNSGLLTMPTLLADFEETKNAVKEASQQLKNLKMLYEHQKQNIKKLKDILNKKKSFLTIK
;
A
#
# COMPACT_ATOMS: atom_id res chain seq x y z
N MET A 1 -14.08 -67.03 7.30
CA MET A 1 -12.67 -66.84 7.71
C MET A 1 -11.75 -66.50 6.53
N ARG A 2 -11.01 -67.44 5.90
CA ARG A 2 -9.86 -67.11 5.01
C ARG A 2 -10.07 -66.00 3.95
N LYS A 3 -11.25 -65.86 3.31
CA LYS A 3 -11.48 -64.80 2.31
C LYS A 3 -11.41 -63.36 2.85
N TYR A 4 -11.66 -63.13 4.14
CA TYR A 4 -11.67 -61.78 4.76
C TYR A 4 -10.28 -61.24 5.13
N GLN A 5 -9.23 -62.08 5.08
CA GLN A 5 -7.85 -61.65 5.39
C GLN A 5 -7.07 -61.22 4.15
N ILE A 6 -7.54 -61.56 2.94
CA ILE A 6 -6.87 -61.23 1.67
C ILE A 6 -7.19 -59.79 1.25
N THR A 7 -8.44 -59.35 1.41
CA THR A 7 -8.86 -57.97 1.09
C THR A 7 -8.17 -56.93 1.96
N LYS A 8 -7.93 -57.24 3.25
CA LYS A 8 -7.30 -56.32 4.21
C LYS A 8 -5.77 -56.26 4.15
N LYS A 9 -5.13 -57.03 3.27
CA LYS A 9 -3.71 -56.85 2.94
C LYS A 9 -3.52 -55.88 1.78
N LYS A 10 -4.25 -56.09 0.68
CA LYS A 10 -4.19 -55.21 -0.50
C LYS A 10 -4.37 -53.73 -0.14
N SER A 11 -5.34 -53.39 0.72
CA SER A 11 -5.55 -52.01 1.14
C SER A 11 -4.39 -51.37 1.91
N ILE A 12 -3.48 -52.16 2.49
CA ILE A 12 -2.26 -51.68 3.17
C ILE A 12 -1.11 -51.60 2.15
N ASP A 13 -0.98 -52.62 1.30
CA ASP A 13 -0.01 -52.65 0.21
C ASP A 13 -0.22 -51.46 -0.77
N ASP A 14 -1.47 -51.04 -0.98
CA ASP A 14 -1.85 -49.88 -1.80
C ASP A 14 -1.60 -48.53 -1.09
N GLU A 15 -1.70 -48.45 0.25
CA GLU A 15 -1.43 -47.23 1.04
C GLU A 15 0.08 -46.93 1.16
N GLU A 16 0.92 -47.94 1.43
CA GLU A 16 2.38 -47.79 1.46
C GLU A 16 2.98 -47.33 0.12
N ASN A 17 2.31 -47.67 -0.99
CA ASN A 17 2.77 -47.35 -2.34
C ASN A 17 2.42 -45.91 -2.78
N ILE A 18 1.50 -45.25 -2.08
CA ILE A 18 1.22 -43.81 -2.26
C ILE A 18 2.27 -43.00 -1.50
N GLN A 19 2.54 -43.33 -0.23
CA GLN A 19 3.51 -42.61 0.61
C GLN A 19 4.94 -42.64 0.06
N LYS A 20 5.33 -43.69 -0.68
CA LYS A 20 6.65 -43.76 -1.33
C LYS A 20 6.78 -42.83 -2.54
N LYS A 21 5.68 -42.51 -3.24
CA LYS A 21 5.70 -41.57 -4.36
C LYS A 21 5.75 -40.11 -3.94
N GLU A 22 5.11 -39.76 -2.83
CA GLU A 22 5.17 -38.39 -2.30
C GLU A 22 6.58 -38.01 -1.80
N VAL A 23 7.44 -39.00 -1.49
CA VAL A 23 8.85 -38.77 -1.12
C VAL A 23 9.77 -38.62 -2.34
N GLU A 24 9.53 -39.36 -3.42
CA GLU A 24 10.35 -39.29 -4.64
C GLU A 24 10.16 -37.97 -5.44
N GLU A 25 9.07 -37.22 -5.23
CA GLU A 25 8.83 -35.92 -5.89
C GLU A 25 9.37 -34.69 -5.11
N GLU A 26 9.86 -34.84 -3.86
CA GLU A 26 10.44 -33.72 -3.09
C GLU A 26 11.98 -33.58 -3.22
N GLU A 27 12.71 -34.60 -3.71
CA GLU A 27 14.18 -34.55 -3.81
C GLU A 27 14.73 -33.85 -5.08
N GLU A 28 13.90 -33.54 -6.10
CA GLU A 28 14.35 -33.02 -7.40
C GLU A 28 14.29 -31.47 -7.57
N LEU A 29 14.16 -30.70 -6.48
CA LEU A 29 14.11 -29.22 -6.50
C LEU A 29 15.17 -28.57 -5.60
N GLY A 30 16.44 -28.96 -5.80
CA GLY A 30 17.54 -28.69 -4.86
C GLY A 30 18.76 -27.90 -5.38
N GLU A 31 18.66 -27.07 -6.43
CA GLU A 31 19.82 -26.28 -6.91
C GLU A 31 19.45 -24.88 -7.44
N ILE A 32 19.67 -23.83 -6.62
CA ILE A 32 19.78 -22.42 -7.05
C ILE A 32 20.91 -21.77 -6.26
N GLU A 33 21.85 -21.14 -6.97
CA GLU A 33 23.07 -20.56 -6.42
C GLU A 33 22.81 -19.34 -5.51
N ILE A 34 23.47 -19.30 -4.35
CA ILE A 34 23.51 -18.11 -3.48
C ILE A 34 24.68 -17.23 -3.95
N GLY A 35 24.39 -16.23 -4.78
CA GLY A 35 25.37 -15.24 -5.21
C GLY A 35 25.75 -14.26 -4.09
N ASP A 36 27.05 -14.01 -3.93
CA ASP A 36 27.59 -13.08 -2.92
C ASP A 36 27.10 -11.64 -3.11
N LEU A 37 26.79 -10.98 -1.99
CA LEU A 37 26.70 -9.52 -1.92
C LEU A 37 27.50 -9.02 -0.71
N GLU A 38 28.59 -8.31 -1.01
CA GLU A 38 29.62 -7.94 -0.04
C GLU A 38 29.13 -7.01 1.08
N GLU A 39 29.61 -7.29 2.29
CA GLU A 39 29.61 -6.35 3.40
C GLU A 39 30.50 -5.13 3.07
N LYS A 40 29.92 -3.92 3.04
CA LYS A 40 30.69 -2.67 2.99
C LYS A 40 30.39 -1.78 4.19
N ARG A 41 31.47 -1.46 4.90
CA ARG A 41 31.52 -0.62 6.09
C ARG A 41 31.01 0.79 5.78
N GLY A 42 30.45 1.44 6.80
CA GLY A 42 30.50 2.90 6.86
C GLY A 42 31.89 3.33 7.33
N GLU A 43 32.43 4.37 6.71
CA GLU A 43 33.53 5.16 7.24
C GLU A 43 32.97 6.49 7.79
N GLU A 44 33.80 7.27 8.47
CA GLU A 44 33.38 8.42 9.28
C GLU A 44 33.42 9.73 8.44
N ASP A 45 33.81 10.86 9.04
CA ASP A 45 33.90 12.22 8.46
C ASP A 45 32.58 13.03 8.36
N GLU A 46 32.55 14.35 8.63
CA GLU A 46 33.30 15.11 9.65
C GLU A 46 32.48 16.37 10.04
N GLU A 47 33.04 17.30 10.82
CA GLU A 47 32.35 18.53 11.28
C GLU A 47 32.29 19.62 10.19
N GLU A 48 31.21 20.41 10.14
CA GLU A 48 31.27 21.76 9.57
C GLU A 48 30.32 22.73 10.31
N GLU A 49 30.70 24.01 10.41
CA GLU A 49 30.23 24.92 11.45
C GLU A 49 29.85 26.33 10.91
N ARG A 50 28.87 26.99 11.56
CA ARG A 50 28.52 28.44 11.41
C ARG A 50 27.89 28.84 10.06
N PRO A 51 27.49 30.13 9.85
CA PRO A 51 27.26 31.22 10.81
C PRO A 51 25.84 31.80 10.80
N VAL A 52 25.54 32.64 11.80
CA VAL A 52 24.39 33.55 11.80
C VAL A 52 24.79 34.92 11.25
N ARG A 53 23.86 35.54 10.51
CA ARG A 53 23.83 36.92 9.97
C ARG A 53 22.36 37.37 10.01
N GLU A 54 21.94 38.63 10.06
CA GLU A 54 22.50 39.98 10.30
C GLU A 54 21.27 40.83 10.77
N MET A 55 21.30 42.07 11.30
CA MET A 55 22.29 43.15 11.39
C MET A 55 21.96 44.06 12.61
N GLU A 56 22.77 45.09 12.88
CA GLU A 56 22.41 46.26 13.72
C GLU A 56 22.13 47.50 12.81
N ILE A 57 22.25 48.74 13.35
CA ILE A 57 22.07 50.10 12.73
C ILE A 57 20.66 50.71 12.92
N GLU A 58 20.47 51.99 13.32
CA GLU A 58 21.25 52.92 14.19
C GLU A 58 20.35 54.15 14.57
N GLU A 59 20.87 55.13 15.30
CA GLU A 59 20.12 56.31 15.81
C GLU A 59 20.21 57.59 14.93
N GLY A 60 19.24 58.51 15.09
CA GLY A 60 19.32 59.93 14.65
C GLY A 60 18.01 60.70 14.92
N ARG A 61 17.96 61.77 15.75
CA ARG A 61 18.39 63.18 15.51
C ARG A 61 17.54 63.92 14.44
N SER A 62 16.97 65.12 14.64
CA SER A 62 16.82 66.08 15.78
C SER A 62 15.55 66.97 15.51
N ILE A 63 15.23 68.18 16.05
CA ILE A 63 15.90 69.20 16.88
C ILE A 63 14.88 70.17 17.57
N GLU A 64 15.40 71.16 18.31
CA GLU A 64 14.87 72.48 18.80
C GLU A 64 13.90 73.26 17.85
N SER A 65 13.15 74.34 18.19
CA SER A 65 12.77 75.14 19.41
C SER A 65 11.55 76.08 19.01
N ALA A 66 11.08 77.19 19.65
CA ALA A 66 11.52 78.06 20.75
C ALA A 66 10.40 78.94 21.41
N GLU A 67 10.83 79.70 22.43
CA GLU A 67 10.44 80.99 23.04
C GLU A 67 9.63 82.07 22.24
N SER A 68 9.04 83.15 22.82
CA SER A 68 8.59 83.47 24.20
C SER A 68 7.70 84.75 24.34
N LYS A 69 6.98 84.86 25.47
CA LYS A 69 6.54 86.03 26.29
C LYS A 69 6.26 87.46 25.69
N LYS A 70 5.00 87.90 25.92
CA LYS A 70 4.53 89.20 26.52
C LYS A 70 5.00 90.59 25.99
N SER A 71 4.01 91.39 25.55
CA SER A 71 3.65 92.78 25.97
C SER A 71 2.58 93.32 24.97
N SER A 72 1.83 94.42 25.10
CA SER A 72 1.22 95.30 26.13
C SER A 72 0.53 96.44 25.34
N GLU A 73 -0.60 97.01 25.80
CA GLU A 73 -1.27 98.25 25.29
C GLU A 73 -1.56 98.40 23.75
N ILE A 74 -2.81 98.59 23.29
CA ILE A 74 -3.63 99.81 23.33
C ILE A 74 -2.91 100.97 22.61
N ASP A 75 -3.39 101.52 21.49
CA ASP A 75 -4.80 101.75 21.11
C ASP A 75 -5.14 101.42 19.62
N ILE A 76 -6.27 101.94 19.12
CA ILE A 76 -6.88 101.77 17.77
C ILE A 76 -7.64 100.45 17.62
N ALA A 77 -8.97 100.52 17.79
CA ALA A 77 -9.80 99.37 18.14
C ALA A 77 -10.62 98.71 17.00
N GLU A 78 -10.82 99.37 15.85
CA GLU A 78 -11.88 98.93 14.91
C GLU A 78 -11.41 97.94 13.82
N SER A 79 -10.20 98.08 13.27
CA SER A 79 -9.70 97.15 12.23
C SER A 79 -9.45 95.72 12.74
N ARG A 80 -9.04 95.58 14.01
CA ARG A 80 -8.71 94.27 14.62
C ARG A 80 -9.93 93.36 14.76
N SER A 81 -11.15 93.90 14.89
CA SER A 81 -12.35 93.10 15.16
C SER A 81 -12.70 92.16 14.00
N LEU A 82 -12.65 92.66 12.76
CA LEU A 82 -12.92 91.84 11.57
C LEU A 82 -11.78 90.89 11.22
N GLU A 83 -10.51 91.32 11.32
CA GLU A 83 -9.38 90.45 10.97
C GLU A 83 -9.23 89.28 11.95
N ILE A 84 -9.43 89.50 13.26
CA ILE A 84 -9.40 88.43 14.27
C ILE A 84 -10.54 87.43 14.07
N LEU A 85 -11.74 87.88 13.68
CA LEU A 85 -12.88 86.98 13.39
C LEU A 85 -12.69 86.20 12.08
N LEU A 86 -12.08 86.81 11.05
CA LEU A 86 -11.77 86.11 9.80
C LEU A 86 -10.63 85.10 9.98
N ARG A 87 -9.54 85.46 10.67
CA ARG A 87 -8.46 84.52 11.02
C ARG A 87 -8.99 83.35 11.82
N LYS A 88 -9.73 83.59 12.92
CA LYS A 88 -10.34 82.50 13.70
C LYS A 88 -11.26 81.61 12.88
N ARG A 89 -12.07 82.17 11.97
CA ARG A 89 -12.95 81.37 11.10
C ARG A 89 -12.15 80.51 10.10
N ILE A 90 -11.03 81.00 9.59
CA ILE A 90 -10.15 80.25 8.68
C ILE A 90 -9.37 79.18 9.46
N GLU A 91 -8.77 79.54 10.59
CA GLU A 91 -8.07 78.64 11.52
C GLU A 91 -9.01 77.52 12.02
N GLU A 92 -10.28 77.82 12.32
CA GLU A 92 -11.30 76.82 12.65
C GLU A 92 -11.72 75.95 11.47
N GLU A 93 -11.78 76.48 10.24
CA GLU A 93 -12.09 75.73 9.02
C GLU A 93 -10.94 74.79 8.63
N GLU A 94 -9.69 75.22 8.81
CA GLU A 94 -8.48 74.45 8.53
C GLU A 94 -8.24 73.39 9.61
N HIS A 95 -8.42 73.71 10.91
CA HIS A 95 -8.43 72.67 11.95
C HIS A 95 -9.55 71.66 11.77
N LYS A 96 -10.77 72.07 11.37
CA LYS A 96 -11.85 71.11 11.06
C LYS A 96 -11.46 70.20 9.89
N LYS A 97 -10.74 70.71 8.88
CA LYS A 97 -10.26 69.89 7.76
C LYS A 97 -9.16 68.93 8.20
N SER A 98 -8.11 69.39 8.90
CA SER A 98 -7.03 68.53 9.40
C SER A 98 -7.58 67.42 10.31
N LEU A 99 -8.45 67.77 11.27
CA LEU A 99 -9.12 66.79 12.13
C LEU A 99 -9.91 65.75 11.32
N THR A 100 -10.64 66.16 10.27
CA THR A 100 -11.33 65.19 9.40
C THR A 100 -10.42 64.40 8.46
N GLU A 101 -9.14 64.74 8.33
CA GLU A 101 -8.15 63.98 7.55
C GLU A 101 -7.37 63.03 8.46
N GLU A 102 -6.92 63.50 9.62
CA GLU A 102 -6.44 62.70 10.75
C GLU A 102 -7.46 61.62 11.15
N GLU A 103 -8.77 61.94 11.24
CA GLU A 103 -9.82 60.94 11.50
C GLU A 103 -9.97 59.90 10.37
N LYS A 104 -9.69 60.25 9.11
CA LYS A 104 -9.72 59.29 7.99
C LYS A 104 -8.50 58.37 8.04
N GLU A 105 -7.31 58.91 8.33
CA GLU A 105 -6.07 58.14 8.46
C GLU A 105 -6.10 57.22 9.69
N LEU A 106 -6.58 57.71 10.83
CA LEU A 106 -6.82 56.89 12.01
C LEU A 106 -7.85 55.78 11.74
N LYS A 107 -8.84 56.02 10.87
CA LYS A 107 -9.83 55.02 10.47
C LYS A 107 -9.24 53.97 9.53
N THR A 108 -8.50 54.35 8.49
CA THR A 108 -7.83 53.38 7.59
C THR A 108 -6.74 52.58 8.32
N LEU A 109 -6.02 53.20 9.26
CA LEU A 109 -5.07 52.52 10.14
C LEU A 109 -5.78 51.53 11.09
N ARG A 110 -6.95 51.89 11.63
CA ARG A 110 -7.77 50.99 12.46
C ARG A 110 -8.35 49.82 11.65
N ASP A 111 -8.73 50.05 10.40
CA ASP A 111 -9.25 49.01 9.50
C ASP A 111 -8.13 48.06 9.02
N THR A 112 -6.91 48.56 8.76
CA THR A 112 -5.74 47.68 8.47
C THR A 112 -5.25 46.93 9.71
N TYR A 113 -5.28 47.53 10.90
CA TYR A 113 -5.03 46.81 12.15
C TYR A 113 -6.09 45.72 12.41
N SER A 114 -7.36 46.00 12.05
CA SER A 114 -8.48 45.04 12.11
C SER A 114 -8.35 43.88 11.11
N SER A 115 -7.79 44.09 9.92
CA SER A 115 -7.50 42.99 8.97
C SER A 115 -6.29 42.16 9.42
N LEU A 116 -5.20 42.80 9.86
CA LEU A 116 -4.01 42.12 10.38
C LEU A 116 -4.31 41.25 11.61
N LEU A 117 -5.17 41.70 12.52
CA LEU A 117 -5.64 40.87 13.66
C LEU A 117 -6.39 39.61 13.20
N LYS A 118 -7.24 39.71 12.17
CA LYS A 118 -7.97 38.55 11.61
C LYS A 118 -7.00 37.59 10.91
N GLU A 119 -6.01 38.12 10.19
CA GLU A 119 -4.96 37.31 9.57
C GLU A 119 -4.12 36.58 10.63
N GLN A 120 -3.66 37.27 11.67
CA GLN A 120 -2.93 36.70 12.81
C GLN A 120 -3.72 35.57 13.49
N GLN A 121 -5.02 35.75 13.71
CA GLN A 121 -5.90 34.70 14.22
C GLN A 121 -5.99 33.50 13.26
N SER A 122 -6.16 33.74 11.96
CA SER A 122 -6.20 32.67 10.95
C SER A 122 -4.89 31.87 10.87
N LEU A 123 -3.74 32.55 10.98
CA LEU A 123 -2.42 31.94 11.03
C LEU A 123 -2.20 31.15 12.33
N GLY A 124 -2.69 31.65 13.47
CA GLY A 124 -2.70 30.92 14.74
C GLY A 124 -3.50 29.60 14.68
N LEU A 125 -4.69 29.63 14.05
CA LEU A 125 -5.50 28.43 13.80
C LEU A 125 -4.81 27.46 12.84
N LYS A 126 -4.21 27.95 11.75
CA LYS A 126 -3.45 27.15 10.78
C LYS A 126 -2.21 26.51 11.41
N ASN A 127 -1.47 27.25 12.23
CA ASN A 127 -0.28 26.79 12.95
C ASN A 127 -0.64 25.74 14.03
N THR A 128 -1.70 25.95 14.81
CA THR A 128 -2.17 24.95 15.78
C THR A 128 -2.75 23.70 15.13
N PHE A 129 -3.42 23.81 13.98
CA PHE A 129 -3.83 22.66 13.16
C PHE A 129 -2.62 21.87 12.63
N LEU A 130 -1.61 22.55 12.07
CA LEU A 130 -0.38 21.91 11.59
C LEU A 130 0.38 21.23 12.74
N LYS A 131 0.50 21.86 13.92
CA LYS A 131 1.06 21.24 15.13
C LYS A 131 0.30 19.99 15.54
N LYS A 132 -1.04 20.02 15.57
CA LYS A 132 -1.88 18.83 15.85
C LYS A 132 -1.66 17.71 14.80
N ARG A 133 -1.60 18.05 13.51
CA ARG A 133 -1.32 17.11 12.41
C ARG A 133 0.09 16.51 12.49
N MET A 134 1.09 17.32 12.82
CA MET A 134 2.49 16.90 13.02
C MET A 134 2.64 16.00 14.25
N ILE A 135 1.99 16.33 15.37
CA ILE A 135 1.92 15.45 16.56
C ILE A 135 1.23 14.12 16.22
N LYS A 136 0.13 14.13 15.45
CA LYS A 136 -0.53 12.90 14.99
C LYS A 136 0.38 12.08 14.06
N TYR A 137 1.09 12.72 13.15
CA TYR A 137 2.04 12.04 12.25
C TYR A 137 3.24 11.45 13.00
N LEU A 138 3.81 12.18 13.96
CA LEU A 138 4.89 11.69 14.82
C LEU A 138 4.42 10.56 15.75
N LYS A 139 3.20 10.67 16.31
CA LYS A 139 2.57 9.57 17.07
C LYS A 139 2.33 8.33 16.21
N ASN A 140 1.89 8.47 14.97
CA ASN A 140 1.73 7.31 14.07
C ASN A 140 3.09 6.72 13.67
N LYS A 141 4.07 7.55 13.30
CA LYS A 141 5.39 7.10 12.79
C LYS A 141 6.31 6.54 13.88
N LYS A 142 6.23 7.04 15.13
CA LYS A 142 6.97 6.47 16.29
C LYS A 142 6.16 5.46 17.10
N GLY A 143 4.82 5.59 17.13
CA GLY A 143 3.97 4.79 18.02
C GLY A 143 3.74 3.36 17.59
N ASN A 144 3.45 3.12 16.30
CA ASN A 144 2.98 1.78 15.89
C ASN A 144 4.08 0.71 15.96
N ASN A 145 5.31 1.04 15.57
CA ASN A 145 6.41 0.06 15.57
C ASN A 145 7.28 0.21 16.84
N ALA A 146 7.79 1.40 17.15
CA ALA A 146 8.78 1.55 18.22
C ALA A 146 8.19 1.44 19.64
N ILE A 147 6.99 1.96 19.90
CA ILE A 147 6.36 1.81 21.24
C ILE A 147 5.87 0.37 21.46
N SER A 148 5.39 -0.31 20.42
CA SER A 148 5.01 -1.73 20.49
C SER A 148 6.21 -2.62 20.89
N VAL A 149 7.34 -2.49 20.19
CA VAL A 149 8.56 -3.25 20.49
C VAL A 149 9.19 -2.83 21.83
N SER A 150 9.23 -1.53 22.14
CA SER A 150 9.77 -1.02 23.41
C SER A 150 8.98 -1.50 24.63
N ASN A 151 7.64 -1.48 24.56
CA ASN A 151 6.80 -1.95 25.65
C ASN A 151 6.94 -3.46 25.86
N LYS A 152 7.00 -4.26 24.78
CA LYS A 152 7.30 -5.70 24.87
C LYS A 152 8.66 -5.94 25.52
N LEU A 153 9.74 -5.38 24.96
CA LEU A 153 11.10 -5.53 25.49
C LEU A 153 11.24 -5.09 26.96
N THR A 154 10.48 -4.08 27.38
CA THR A 154 10.44 -3.64 28.79
C THR A 154 9.65 -4.60 29.66
N GLN A 155 8.48 -5.08 29.20
CA GLN A 155 7.71 -6.13 29.89
C GLN A 155 8.53 -7.41 30.03
N ASP A 156 9.16 -7.89 28.96
CA ASP A 156 10.02 -9.08 28.93
C ASP A 156 11.20 -8.95 29.91
N LYS A 157 11.85 -7.78 29.98
CA LYS A 157 12.88 -7.49 30.99
C LYS A 157 12.33 -7.56 32.42
N THR A 158 11.13 -7.03 32.69
CA THR A 158 10.52 -7.14 34.04
C THR A 158 10.07 -8.56 34.37
N LEU A 159 9.62 -9.34 33.39
CA LEU A 159 9.24 -10.76 33.56
C LEU A 159 10.48 -11.62 33.82
N TYR A 160 11.56 -11.39 33.08
CA TYR A 160 12.86 -12.04 33.28
C TYR A 160 13.46 -11.71 34.65
N SER A 161 13.43 -10.43 35.05
CA SER A 161 13.85 -9.99 36.39
C SER A 161 13.05 -10.67 37.52
N LYS A 162 11.71 -10.79 37.38
CA LYS A 162 10.87 -11.54 38.32
C LYS A 162 11.25 -13.02 38.38
N LYS A 163 11.42 -13.69 37.23
CA LYS A 163 11.85 -15.09 37.16
C LYS A 163 13.23 -15.32 37.80
N LEU A 164 14.18 -14.40 37.61
CA LEU A 164 15.49 -14.45 38.29
C LEU A 164 15.36 -14.32 39.81
N LEU A 165 14.49 -13.43 40.30
CA LEU A 165 14.25 -13.23 41.72
C LEU A 165 13.53 -14.44 42.36
N GLU A 166 12.58 -15.06 41.66
CA GLU A 166 11.97 -16.33 42.05
C GLU A 166 12.98 -17.49 42.06
N PHE A 167 13.88 -17.55 41.07
CA PHE A 167 14.96 -18.54 41.01
C PHE A 167 15.98 -18.36 42.15
N ALA A 168 16.34 -17.11 42.49
CA ALA A 168 17.19 -16.81 43.63
C ALA A 168 16.56 -17.32 44.95
N LYS A 169 15.28 -16.99 45.20
CA LYS A 169 14.53 -17.48 46.38
C LYS A 169 14.45 -19.00 46.43
N LYS A 170 14.16 -19.68 45.31
CA LYS A 170 14.16 -21.14 45.25
C LYS A 170 15.54 -21.74 45.57
N ASN A 171 16.63 -21.13 45.09
CA ASN A 171 17.98 -21.56 45.42
C ASN A 171 18.36 -21.32 46.89
N GLU A 172 17.81 -20.29 47.54
CA GLU A 172 18.00 -20.07 48.98
C GLU A 172 17.28 -21.14 49.80
N ILE A 173 16.00 -21.41 49.49
CA ILE A 173 15.22 -22.50 50.11
C ILE A 173 15.95 -23.85 49.95
N ILE A 174 16.39 -24.20 48.73
CA ILE A 174 17.12 -25.44 48.46
C ILE A 174 18.45 -25.51 49.23
N LYS A 175 19.13 -24.38 49.49
CA LYS A 175 20.34 -24.34 50.34
C LYS A 175 20.01 -24.57 51.82
N GLU A 176 18.89 -24.06 52.32
CA GLU A 176 18.44 -24.24 53.70
C GLU A 176 17.91 -25.66 53.95
N GLU A 177 17.15 -26.22 53.01
CA GLU A 177 16.76 -27.64 52.99
C GLU A 177 17.98 -28.56 52.96
N ARG A 178 18.98 -28.30 52.09
CA ARG A 178 20.22 -29.09 52.08
C ARG A 178 21.00 -29.01 53.40
N LYS A 179 21.05 -27.84 54.05
CA LYS A 179 21.69 -27.67 55.37
C LYS A 179 20.94 -28.43 56.47
N SER A 180 19.61 -28.32 56.53
CA SER A 180 18.79 -29.00 57.54
C SER A 180 18.74 -30.52 57.35
N VAL A 181 18.79 -31.01 56.10
CA VAL A 181 18.98 -32.43 55.80
C VAL A 181 20.38 -32.89 56.21
N ALA A 182 21.43 -32.09 55.95
CA ALA A 182 22.80 -32.44 56.35
C ALA A 182 22.95 -32.56 57.88
N THR A 183 22.51 -31.56 58.65
CA THR A 183 22.59 -31.62 60.12
C THR A 183 21.72 -32.73 60.71
N LYS A 184 20.56 -33.03 60.11
CA LYS A 184 19.73 -34.17 60.50
C LYS A 184 20.38 -35.52 60.18
N LEU A 185 21.13 -35.63 59.08
CA LEU A 185 21.92 -36.82 58.76
C LEU A 185 23.12 -37.00 59.69
N GLU A 186 23.76 -35.91 60.12
CA GLU A 186 24.85 -35.94 61.11
C GLU A 186 24.33 -36.39 62.49
N LEU A 187 23.21 -35.84 62.95
CA LEU A 187 22.55 -36.28 64.19
C LEU A 187 22.12 -37.74 64.15
N LEU A 188 21.54 -38.21 63.03
CA LEU A 188 21.13 -39.62 62.87
C LEU A 188 22.33 -40.58 62.76
N LYS A 189 23.48 -40.13 62.27
CA LYS A 189 24.73 -40.92 62.32
C LYS A 189 25.23 -41.07 63.75
N GLY A 190 25.36 -39.96 64.49
CA GLY A 190 25.79 -39.98 65.89
C GLY A 190 24.91 -40.89 66.73
N GLN A 191 23.58 -40.76 66.63
CA GLN A 191 22.64 -41.65 67.31
C GLN A 191 22.81 -43.14 66.95
N ASN A 192 23.11 -43.45 65.70
CA ASN A 192 23.33 -44.83 65.25
C ASN A 192 24.71 -45.38 65.67
N GLU A 193 25.70 -44.51 65.85
CA GLU A 193 27.02 -44.85 66.42
C GLU A 193 26.90 -45.09 67.94
N ASP A 194 26.23 -44.18 68.68
CA ASP A 194 25.87 -44.34 70.09
C ASP A 194 25.07 -45.64 70.33
N ASP A 195 24.03 -45.91 69.54
CA ASP A 195 23.22 -47.13 69.64
C ASP A 195 24.04 -48.40 69.33
N SER A 196 25.07 -48.30 68.48
CA SER A 196 25.96 -49.42 68.15
C SER A 196 26.89 -49.75 69.33
N ASP A 197 27.50 -48.74 69.95
CA ASP A 197 28.37 -48.92 71.12
C ASP A 197 27.60 -49.41 72.35
N ASN A 198 26.36 -48.91 72.54
CA ASN A 198 25.44 -49.43 73.56
C ASN A 198 25.04 -50.89 73.30
N GLN A 199 24.85 -51.31 72.04
CA GLN A 199 24.59 -52.71 71.70
C GLN A 199 25.84 -53.59 71.90
N GLU A 200 27.03 -53.13 71.51
CA GLU A 200 28.28 -53.87 71.72
C GLU A 200 28.59 -54.07 73.21
N THR A 201 28.44 -53.04 74.03
CA THR A 201 28.66 -53.13 75.48
C THR A 201 27.66 -54.06 76.15
N PHE A 202 26.37 -53.97 75.80
CA PHE A 202 25.34 -54.90 76.30
C PHE A 202 25.61 -56.35 75.89
N LEU A 203 26.07 -56.60 74.65
CA LEU A 203 26.46 -57.94 74.20
C LEU A 203 27.68 -58.47 74.95
N LYS A 204 28.71 -57.65 75.18
CA LYS A 204 29.89 -58.03 75.98
C LYS A 204 29.47 -58.43 77.40
N GLU A 205 28.68 -57.59 78.07
CA GLU A 205 28.09 -57.90 79.39
C GLU A 205 27.28 -59.21 79.38
N LEU A 206 26.48 -59.47 78.34
CA LEU A 206 25.67 -60.68 78.24
C LEU A 206 26.55 -61.93 78.16
N PHE A 207 27.61 -61.92 77.35
CA PHE A 207 28.54 -63.04 77.25
C PHE A 207 29.34 -63.26 78.55
N ASP A 208 29.74 -62.20 79.24
CA ASP A 208 30.44 -62.32 80.53
C ASP A 208 29.52 -62.86 81.64
N LYS A 209 28.25 -62.44 81.66
CA LYS A 209 27.21 -63.02 82.54
C LYS A 209 26.96 -64.49 82.21
N GLN A 210 26.87 -64.85 80.92
CA GLN A 210 26.73 -66.24 80.48
C GLN A 210 27.94 -67.10 80.89
N ARG A 211 29.18 -66.62 80.74
CA ARG A 211 30.40 -67.34 81.19
C ARG A 211 30.45 -67.48 82.71
N SER A 212 30.08 -66.42 83.45
CA SER A 212 29.98 -66.42 84.92
C SER A 212 28.90 -67.37 85.45
N ILE A 213 27.83 -67.64 84.68
CA ILE A 213 26.84 -68.67 84.97
C ILE A 213 27.37 -70.05 84.58
N GLY A 214 27.93 -70.20 83.38
CA GLY A 214 28.47 -71.45 82.85
C GLY A 214 29.52 -72.07 83.76
N ASN A 215 30.46 -71.27 84.27
CA ASN A 215 31.51 -71.70 85.20
C ASN A 215 30.99 -72.12 86.60
N LYS A 216 29.70 -71.94 86.88
CA LYS A 216 29.01 -72.46 88.09
C LYS A 216 28.18 -73.72 87.80
N LEU A 217 28.06 -74.14 86.55
CA LEU A 217 27.31 -75.34 86.17
C LEU A 217 28.15 -76.60 86.33
N MET A 218 27.50 -77.69 86.73
CA MET A 218 28.09 -79.02 86.87
C MET A 218 27.35 -80.04 85.98
N TYR A 219 28.08 -81.03 85.48
CA TYR A 219 27.50 -82.13 84.73
C TYR A 219 26.64 -83.03 85.64
N VAL A 220 25.33 -83.02 85.41
CA VAL A 220 24.32 -83.76 86.20
C VAL A 220 24.65 -85.26 86.38
N LYS A 221 25.33 -85.89 85.41
CA LYS A 221 25.70 -87.32 85.44
C LYS A 221 27.03 -87.64 86.13
N THR A 222 27.87 -86.65 86.43
CA THR A 222 29.26 -86.87 86.91
C THR A 222 29.70 -85.94 88.03
N GLY A 223 28.89 -84.93 88.42
CA GLY A 223 29.17 -84.00 89.52
C GLY A 223 30.35 -83.04 89.29
N LYS A 224 31.03 -83.13 88.14
CA LYS A 224 32.18 -82.29 87.81
C LYS A 224 31.70 -80.97 87.20
N LEU A 225 32.39 -79.87 87.54
CA LEU A 225 32.23 -78.58 86.87
C LEU A 225 32.46 -78.71 85.36
N ILE A 226 31.75 -77.91 84.58
CA ILE A 226 32.00 -77.79 83.14
C ILE A 226 33.33 -77.05 82.94
N LYS A 227 34.16 -77.49 81.98
CA LYS A 227 35.40 -76.80 81.63
C LYS A 227 35.10 -75.46 80.96
N ASP A 228 35.85 -74.41 81.31
CA ASP A 228 35.79 -73.09 80.66
C ASP A 228 36.07 -73.19 79.14
N GLU A 229 36.94 -74.10 78.69
CA GLU A 229 37.14 -74.48 77.27
C GLU A 229 35.80 -74.72 76.54
N VAL A 230 34.97 -75.63 77.06
CA VAL A 230 33.69 -76.05 76.46
C VAL A 230 32.64 -74.94 76.56
N ILE A 231 32.72 -74.09 77.59
CA ILE A 231 31.85 -72.92 77.73
C ILE A 231 32.20 -71.86 76.69
N ASN A 232 33.49 -71.61 76.45
CA ASN A 232 33.96 -70.70 75.42
C ASN A 232 33.57 -71.21 74.02
N ASP A 233 33.69 -72.51 73.73
CA ASP A 233 33.26 -73.11 72.46
C ASP A 233 31.74 -72.97 72.21
N LEU A 234 30.93 -73.06 73.27
CA LEU A 234 29.49 -72.81 73.17
C LEU A 234 29.18 -71.32 72.95
N ILE A 235 29.92 -70.41 73.59
CA ILE A 235 29.78 -68.96 73.42
C ILE A 235 30.23 -68.51 72.02
N THR A 236 31.36 -69.00 71.49
CA THR A 236 31.81 -68.69 70.13
C THR A 236 30.83 -69.22 69.08
N ARG A 237 30.30 -70.44 69.27
CA ARG A 237 29.23 -70.96 68.41
C ARG A 237 27.96 -70.11 68.47
N GLN A 238 27.57 -69.60 69.65
CA GLN A 238 26.43 -68.68 69.77
C GLN A 238 26.69 -67.35 69.07
N LYS A 239 27.90 -66.77 69.16
CA LYS A 239 28.30 -65.56 68.43
C LYS A 239 28.17 -65.74 66.91
N ILE A 240 28.76 -66.80 66.35
CA ILE A 240 28.71 -67.09 64.91
C ILE A 240 27.26 -67.28 64.42
N MET A 241 26.41 -67.96 65.18
CA MET A 241 24.98 -68.12 64.85
C MET A 241 24.20 -66.80 64.95
N ALA A 242 24.54 -65.93 65.91
CA ALA A 242 23.93 -64.60 66.05
C ALA A 242 24.36 -63.67 64.91
N GLU A 243 25.64 -63.65 64.55
CA GLU A 243 26.19 -62.91 63.40
C GLU A 243 25.49 -63.30 62.09
N GLN A 244 25.33 -64.59 61.82
CA GLN A 244 24.59 -65.09 60.66
C GLN A 244 23.11 -64.64 60.69
N MET A 245 22.46 -64.70 61.86
CA MET A 245 21.07 -64.21 62.01
C MET A 245 20.97 -62.70 61.78
N TYR A 246 21.95 -61.90 62.24
CA TYR A 246 21.99 -60.45 62.01
C TYR A 246 22.21 -60.12 60.53
N GLN A 247 23.10 -60.85 59.84
CA GLN A 247 23.32 -60.71 58.40
C GLN A 247 22.02 -60.97 57.60
N VAL A 248 21.36 -62.10 57.82
CA VAL A 248 20.09 -62.44 57.15
C VAL A 248 19.00 -61.42 57.48
N ARG A 249 18.89 -60.96 58.73
CA ARG A 249 17.92 -59.93 59.15
C ARG A 249 18.19 -58.59 58.47
N LEU A 250 19.46 -58.20 58.32
CA LEU A 250 19.88 -56.99 57.59
C LEU A 250 19.55 -57.10 56.10
N GLU A 251 19.74 -58.27 55.48
CA GLU A 251 19.33 -58.52 54.09
C GLU A 251 17.82 -58.45 53.90
N CYS A 252 17.01 -59.05 54.79
CA CYS A 252 15.56 -58.90 54.77
C CYS A 252 15.12 -57.43 54.88
N ILE A 253 15.81 -56.60 55.68
CA ILE A 253 15.55 -55.16 55.78
C ILE A 253 15.96 -54.45 54.48
N LYS A 254 17.15 -54.71 53.93
CA LYS A 254 17.62 -54.16 52.65
C LYS A 254 16.65 -54.47 51.50
N VAL A 255 16.17 -55.71 51.40
CA VAL A 255 15.18 -56.13 50.38
C VAL A 255 13.83 -55.45 50.60
N ARG A 256 13.33 -55.38 51.85
CA ARG A 256 12.08 -54.67 52.16
C ARG A 256 12.16 -53.19 51.75
N ASN A 257 13.26 -52.52 52.06
CA ASN A 257 13.45 -51.11 51.73
C ASN A 257 13.55 -50.89 50.21
N LYS A 258 14.22 -51.78 49.46
CA LYS A 258 14.19 -51.77 47.98
C LYS A 258 12.78 -51.92 47.43
N VAL A 259 11.95 -52.82 47.98
CA VAL A 259 10.56 -53.01 47.56
C VAL A 259 9.69 -51.79 47.88
N ILE A 260 9.95 -51.08 48.99
CA ILE A 260 9.26 -49.82 49.30
C ILE A 260 9.64 -48.75 48.26
N ALA A 261 10.93 -48.52 48.03
CA ALA A 261 11.41 -47.55 47.04
C ALA A 261 10.92 -47.85 45.62
N MET A 262 10.84 -49.12 45.21
CA MET A 262 10.24 -49.53 43.93
C MET A 262 8.73 -49.23 43.86
N LYS A 263 7.99 -49.42 44.96
CA LYS A 263 6.55 -49.05 45.02
C LYS A 263 6.33 -47.55 45.03
N GLU A 264 7.28 -46.77 45.55
CA GLU A 264 7.26 -45.31 45.48
C GLU A 264 7.59 -44.83 44.06
N LEU A 265 8.59 -45.41 43.38
CA LEU A 265 8.89 -45.14 41.98
C LEU A 265 7.69 -45.42 41.07
N VAL A 266 7.09 -46.61 41.18
CA VAL A 266 5.88 -46.97 40.40
C VAL A 266 4.69 -46.05 40.71
N ARG A 267 4.62 -45.43 41.90
CA ARG A 267 3.63 -44.39 42.22
C ARG A 267 3.92 -43.04 41.57
N PHE A 268 5.17 -42.71 41.27
CA PHE A 268 5.51 -41.53 40.47
C PHE A 268 5.27 -41.76 38.98
N ASP A 269 5.45 -43.01 38.49
CA ASP A 269 5.14 -43.38 37.09
C ASP A 269 3.65 -43.29 36.74
N HIS A 270 2.75 -43.38 37.74
CA HIS A 270 1.29 -43.30 37.58
C HIS A 270 0.77 -41.92 38.04
N MET A 271 0.59 -40.98 37.11
CA MET A 271 0.11 -39.63 37.40
C MET A 271 -1.43 -39.55 37.48
N GLY A 272 -2.02 -40.46 38.26
CA GLY A 272 -3.46 -40.65 38.40
C GLY A 272 -3.83 -42.13 38.59
N SER A 273 -5.11 -42.44 38.43
CA SER A 273 -5.58 -43.84 38.36
C SER A 273 -5.19 -44.50 37.02
N ASP A 274 -5.36 -43.75 35.91
CA ASP A 274 -5.51 -44.33 34.57
C ASP A 274 -4.49 -43.79 33.55
N PHE A 275 -3.52 -42.96 33.98
CA PHE A 275 -2.53 -42.32 33.10
C PHE A 275 -1.10 -42.55 33.61
N GLN A 276 -0.20 -42.98 32.71
CA GLN A 276 1.21 -43.14 32.99
C GLN A 276 2.00 -41.91 32.54
N LEU A 277 3.19 -41.71 33.12
CA LEU A 277 4.10 -40.61 32.72
C LEU A 277 4.41 -40.65 31.21
N MET A 278 4.56 -41.86 30.65
CA MET A 278 4.78 -42.07 29.21
C MET A 278 3.62 -41.56 28.33
N ASP A 279 2.37 -41.63 28.80
CA ASP A 279 1.22 -41.09 28.06
C ASP A 279 1.27 -39.56 28.01
N TYR A 280 1.74 -38.92 29.09
CA TYR A 280 1.93 -37.47 29.16
C TYR A 280 3.12 -37.00 28.30
N GLU A 281 4.24 -37.73 28.31
CA GLU A 281 5.39 -37.45 27.43
C GLU A 281 5.00 -37.59 25.96
N LYS A 282 4.28 -38.67 25.61
CA LYS A 282 3.73 -38.87 24.26
C LYS A 282 2.77 -37.73 23.87
N LEU A 283 1.85 -37.33 24.75
CA LEU A 283 0.92 -36.23 24.49
C LEU A 283 1.64 -34.88 24.32
N CYS A 284 2.77 -34.67 25.01
CA CYS A 284 3.63 -33.51 24.79
C CYS A 284 4.25 -33.52 23.39
N ILE A 285 4.76 -34.67 22.93
CA ILE A 285 5.33 -34.83 21.58
C ILE A 285 4.24 -34.63 20.50
N GLU A 286 3.09 -35.31 20.62
CA GLU A 286 1.98 -35.17 19.67
C GLU A 286 1.49 -33.71 19.58
N LYS A 287 1.45 -32.99 20.71
CA LYS A 287 1.12 -31.56 20.75
C LYS A 287 2.16 -30.70 20.03
N GLU A 288 3.45 -30.99 20.16
CA GLU A 288 4.53 -30.27 19.48
C GLU A 288 4.49 -30.51 17.96
N ASP A 289 4.32 -31.77 17.55
CA ASP A 289 4.03 -32.19 16.19
C ASP A 289 2.86 -31.43 15.56
N PHE A 290 1.71 -31.39 16.24
CA PHE A 290 0.54 -30.66 15.76
C PHE A 290 0.78 -29.15 15.74
N SER A 291 1.59 -28.61 16.67
CA SER A 291 1.98 -27.21 16.65
C SER A 291 2.86 -26.86 15.44
N SER A 292 3.79 -27.74 15.04
CA SER A 292 4.56 -27.56 13.79
C SER A 292 3.63 -27.60 12.58
N LYS A 293 2.81 -28.64 12.47
CA LYS A 293 1.87 -28.84 11.34
C LYS A 293 0.89 -27.66 11.18
N ILE A 294 0.53 -26.97 12.26
CA ILE A 294 -0.24 -25.71 12.22
C ILE A 294 0.59 -24.57 11.62
N VAL A 295 1.84 -24.38 12.06
CA VAL A 295 2.75 -23.35 11.51
C VAL A 295 3.01 -23.59 10.02
N ASP A 296 3.25 -24.83 9.61
CA ASP A 296 3.50 -25.21 8.21
C ASP A 296 2.30 -24.89 7.32
N ARG A 297 1.08 -25.22 7.79
CA ARG A 297 -0.18 -24.88 7.12
C ARG A 297 -0.45 -23.37 7.11
N ASP A 298 -0.10 -22.62 8.16
CA ASP A 298 -0.20 -21.15 8.18
C ASP A 298 0.77 -20.47 7.20
N LEU A 299 1.98 -21.02 7.04
CA LEU A 299 2.95 -20.59 6.02
C LEU A 299 2.45 -20.89 4.60
N GLU A 300 1.85 -22.06 4.39
CA GLU A 300 1.21 -22.42 3.12
C GLU A 300 0.02 -21.50 2.81
N VAL A 301 -0.85 -21.22 3.78
CA VAL A 301 -1.96 -20.27 3.65
C VAL A 301 -1.46 -18.86 3.35
N GLN A 302 -0.33 -18.42 3.90
CA GLN A 302 0.32 -17.16 3.53
C GLN A 302 0.87 -17.18 2.09
N ARG A 303 1.50 -18.28 1.66
CA ARG A 303 1.99 -18.50 0.30
C ARG A 303 0.85 -18.43 -0.73
N VAL A 304 -0.28 -19.08 -0.44
CA VAL A 304 -1.50 -19.02 -1.26
C VAL A 304 -2.09 -17.61 -1.27
N LYS A 305 -2.26 -16.95 -0.11
CA LYS A 305 -2.75 -15.57 -0.04
C LYS A 305 -1.89 -14.60 -0.86
N LYS A 306 -0.56 -14.75 -0.85
CA LYS A 306 0.34 -13.98 -1.72
C LYS A 306 0.04 -14.27 -3.19
N LYS A 307 0.03 -15.53 -3.63
CA LYS A 307 -0.27 -15.92 -5.02
C LYS A 307 -1.63 -15.37 -5.49
N THR A 308 -2.67 -15.41 -4.65
CA THR A 308 -3.99 -14.84 -4.95
C THR A 308 -3.95 -13.31 -5.09
N LYS A 309 -3.17 -12.61 -4.25
CA LYS A 309 -2.96 -11.16 -4.37
C LYS A 309 -2.24 -10.81 -5.68
N ASP A 310 -1.15 -11.52 -5.99
CA ASP A 310 -0.34 -11.28 -7.18
C ASP A 310 -1.16 -11.57 -8.46
N MET A 311 -2.00 -12.61 -8.45
CA MET A 311 -2.99 -12.88 -9.51
C MET A 311 -4.07 -11.79 -9.62
N TYR A 312 -4.60 -11.29 -8.50
CA TYR A 312 -5.58 -10.19 -8.51
C TYR A 312 -4.99 -8.89 -9.07
N GLU A 313 -3.73 -8.58 -8.76
CA GLU A 313 -3.02 -7.42 -9.32
C GLU A 313 -2.77 -7.58 -10.83
N SER A 314 -2.49 -8.80 -11.31
CA SER A 314 -2.43 -9.12 -12.74
C SER A 314 -3.80 -9.02 -13.44
N VAL A 315 -4.88 -9.52 -12.84
CA VAL A 315 -6.25 -9.38 -13.39
C VAL A 315 -6.62 -7.90 -13.50
N LYS A 316 -6.38 -7.11 -12.45
CA LYS A 316 -6.65 -5.67 -12.46
C LYS A 316 -5.83 -4.92 -13.53
N GLN A 317 -4.59 -5.34 -13.79
CA GLN A 317 -3.80 -4.77 -14.89
C GLN A 317 -4.43 -5.08 -16.25
N MET A 318 -4.92 -6.31 -16.47
CA MET A 318 -5.64 -6.69 -17.70
C MET A 318 -6.99 -5.96 -17.84
N GLU A 319 -7.70 -5.68 -16.74
CA GLU A 319 -8.91 -4.84 -16.75
C GLU A 319 -8.59 -3.42 -17.25
N ILE A 320 -7.55 -2.78 -16.68
CA ILE A 320 -7.10 -1.43 -17.09
C ILE A 320 -6.63 -1.41 -18.55
N GLU A 321 -5.93 -2.44 -19.03
CA GLU A 321 -5.51 -2.55 -20.43
C GLU A 321 -6.71 -2.76 -21.37
N SER A 322 -7.75 -3.49 -20.93
CA SER A 322 -9.00 -3.65 -21.67
C SER A 322 -9.78 -2.34 -21.77
N GLU A 323 -9.90 -1.57 -20.68
CA GLU A 323 -10.51 -0.23 -20.67
C GLU A 323 -9.77 0.72 -21.64
N GLN A 324 -8.44 0.73 -21.62
CA GLN A 324 -7.63 1.52 -22.55
C GLN A 324 -7.79 1.08 -24.03
N LEU A 325 -7.98 -0.22 -24.28
CA LEU A 325 -8.25 -0.73 -25.63
C LEU A 325 -9.65 -0.34 -26.11
N GLN A 326 -10.66 -0.40 -25.23
CA GLN A 326 -12.02 0.07 -25.54
C GLN A 326 -12.03 1.58 -25.83
N GLU A 327 -11.31 2.39 -25.06
CA GLU A 327 -11.19 3.84 -25.30
C GLU A 327 -10.50 4.15 -26.65
N LYS A 328 -9.46 3.38 -27.03
CA LYS A 328 -8.81 3.47 -28.35
C LYS A 328 -9.77 3.10 -29.47
N ILE A 329 -10.48 1.98 -29.35
CA ILE A 329 -11.49 1.54 -30.33
C ILE A 329 -12.55 2.62 -30.50
N HIS A 330 -13.06 3.19 -29.41
CA HIS A 330 -14.07 4.26 -29.46
C HIS A 330 -13.55 5.47 -30.26
N LYS A 331 -12.35 5.97 -29.95
CA LYS A 331 -11.72 7.09 -30.65
C LYS A 331 -11.50 6.82 -32.16
N GLU A 332 -11.15 5.60 -32.55
CA GLU A 332 -11.06 5.24 -33.98
C GLU A 332 -12.45 5.13 -34.64
N THR A 333 -13.49 4.66 -33.94
CA THR A 333 -14.87 4.69 -34.47
C THR A 333 -15.41 6.12 -34.64
N GLU A 334 -15.09 7.04 -33.73
CA GLU A 334 -15.46 8.46 -33.87
C GLU A 334 -14.78 9.10 -35.10
N LYS A 335 -13.47 8.85 -35.29
CA LYS A 335 -12.74 9.31 -36.49
C LYS A 335 -13.31 8.73 -37.78
N LEU A 336 -13.63 7.43 -37.79
CA LEU A 336 -14.25 6.76 -38.93
C LEU A 336 -15.60 7.42 -39.26
N HIS A 337 -16.44 7.67 -38.26
CA HIS A 337 -17.73 8.32 -38.46
C HIS A 337 -17.59 9.78 -38.96
N GLN A 338 -16.62 10.53 -38.45
CA GLN A 338 -16.27 11.86 -38.98
C GLN A 338 -15.82 11.79 -40.45
N LEU A 339 -15.05 10.77 -40.85
CA LEU A 339 -14.65 10.55 -42.24
C LEU A 339 -15.84 10.15 -43.14
N GLU A 340 -16.80 9.38 -42.63
CA GLU A 340 -18.05 9.07 -43.34
C GLU A 340 -18.89 10.32 -43.60
N ILE A 341 -19.07 11.18 -42.59
CA ILE A 341 -19.77 12.47 -42.71
C ILE A 341 -19.06 13.37 -43.74
N ASN A 342 -17.74 13.53 -43.62
CA ASN A 342 -16.94 14.32 -44.57
C ASN A 342 -17.04 13.78 -46.01
N MET A 343 -17.01 12.45 -46.20
CA MET A 343 -17.21 11.82 -47.50
C MET A 343 -18.62 12.09 -48.04
N GLN A 344 -19.65 12.03 -47.20
CA GLN A 344 -21.03 12.29 -47.60
C GLN A 344 -21.24 13.76 -48.00
N GLU A 345 -20.72 14.71 -47.22
CA GLU A 345 -20.70 16.14 -47.60
C GLU A 345 -20.01 16.37 -48.96
N ILE A 346 -18.88 15.70 -49.21
CA ILE A 346 -18.15 15.81 -50.49
C ILE A 346 -18.98 15.24 -51.65
N ARG A 347 -19.70 14.12 -51.44
CA ARG A 347 -20.63 13.54 -52.43
C ARG A 347 -21.79 14.49 -52.74
N GLU A 348 -22.35 15.13 -51.73
CA GLU A 348 -23.47 16.09 -51.88
C GLU A 348 -23.00 17.36 -52.61
N LYS A 349 -21.88 17.95 -52.19
CA LYS A 349 -21.24 19.09 -52.89
C LYS A 349 -20.92 18.76 -54.35
N LEU A 350 -20.42 17.55 -54.62
CA LEU A 350 -20.16 17.06 -55.98
C LEU A 350 -21.44 16.89 -56.80
N ASN A 351 -22.54 16.42 -56.20
CA ASN A 351 -23.82 16.27 -56.91
C ASN A 351 -24.45 17.63 -57.22
N TYR A 352 -24.41 18.58 -56.29
CA TYR A 352 -24.83 19.98 -56.52
C TYR A 352 -24.03 20.63 -57.65
N LEU A 353 -22.70 20.45 -57.69
CA LEU A 353 -21.86 20.94 -58.79
C LEU A 353 -22.15 20.26 -60.14
N LYS A 354 -22.54 18.98 -60.15
CA LYS A 354 -23.03 18.32 -61.39
C LYS A 354 -24.34 18.94 -61.85
N GLU A 355 -25.28 19.18 -60.95
CA GLU A 355 -26.60 19.78 -61.24
C GLU A 355 -26.45 21.20 -61.79
N GLN A 356 -25.63 22.05 -61.15
CA GLN A 356 -25.26 23.36 -61.70
C GLN A 356 -24.62 23.25 -63.09
N ARG A 357 -23.74 22.26 -63.32
CA ARG A 357 -23.15 22.01 -64.64
C ARG A 357 -24.20 21.57 -65.67
N TYR A 358 -25.22 20.80 -65.28
CA TYR A 358 -26.31 20.42 -66.19
C TYR A 358 -27.19 21.62 -66.54
N HIS A 359 -27.60 22.44 -65.56
CA HIS A 359 -28.36 23.67 -65.84
C HIS A 359 -27.58 24.66 -66.71
N THR A 360 -26.29 24.90 -66.43
CA THR A 360 -25.48 25.81 -67.26
C THR A 360 -25.23 25.27 -68.68
N LEU A 361 -25.18 23.95 -68.88
CA LEU A 361 -25.17 23.32 -70.20
C LEU A 361 -26.53 23.45 -70.92
N GLU A 362 -27.63 23.28 -70.20
CA GLU A 362 -29.00 23.42 -70.71
C GLU A 362 -29.29 24.87 -71.12
N ASP A 363 -28.98 25.85 -70.27
CA ASP A 363 -29.06 27.28 -70.59
C ASP A 363 -28.14 27.63 -71.77
N THR A 364 -26.92 27.10 -71.83
CA THR A 364 -26.03 27.29 -72.99
C THR A 364 -26.63 26.73 -74.28
N ALA A 365 -27.26 25.56 -74.24
CA ALA A 365 -27.96 24.98 -75.38
C ALA A 365 -29.20 25.80 -75.78
N ARG A 366 -29.98 26.25 -74.80
CA ARG A 366 -31.18 27.08 -74.98
C ARG A 366 -30.86 28.46 -75.54
N MET A 367 -29.78 29.10 -75.08
CA MET A 367 -29.31 30.38 -75.61
C MET A 367 -28.78 30.22 -77.04
N LYS A 368 -28.08 29.11 -77.35
CA LYS A 368 -27.69 28.78 -78.73
C LYS A 368 -28.91 28.59 -79.64
N GLN A 369 -29.93 27.87 -79.18
CA GLN A 369 -31.18 27.69 -79.90
C GLN A 369 -31.92 29.01 -80.14
N ASN A 370 -32.07 29.84 -79.10
CA ASN A 370 -32.76 31.13 -79.17
C ASN A 370 -32.04 32.16 -80.05
N SER A 371 -30.71 32.15 -80.04
CA SER A 371 -29.88 33.07 -80.83
C SER A 371 -29.72 32.60 -82.29
N GLY A 372 -30.00 31.32 -82.56
CA GLY A 372 -30.05 30.75 -83.90
C GLY A 372 -28.78 31.01 -84.71
N LEU A 373 -28.94 31.59 -85.91
CA LEU A 373 -27.87 31.87 -86.85
C LEU A 373 -26.76 32.78 -86.29
N LEU A 374 -27.07 33.62 -85.29
CA LEU A 374 -26.08 34.50 -84.64
C LEU A 374 -24.98 33.70 -83.91
N THR A 375 -25.24 32.44 -83.54
CA THR A 375 -24.21 31.56 -82.94
C THR A 375 -23.32 30.85 -83.97
N MET A 376 -23.66 30.94 -85.26
CA MET A 376 -22.96 30.29 -86.37
C MET A 376 -22.49 31.36 -87.35
N PRO A 377 -21.45 32.15 -87.01
CA PRO A 377 -21.08 33.36 -87.75
C PRO A 377 -20.69 33.11 -89.21
N THR A 378 -20.20 31.91 -89.55
CA THR A 378 -19.96 31.48 -90.92
C THR A 378 -21.26 31.37 -91.71
N LEU A 379 -22.22 30.60 -91.21
CA LEU A 379 -23.53 30.41 -91.85
C LEU A 379 -24.36 31.70 -91.90
N LEU A 380 -24.14 32.62 -90.96
CA LEU A 380 -24.69 33.98 -91.02
C LEU A 380 -24.07 34.78 -92.19
N ALA A 381 -22.75 34.75 -92.37
CA ALA A 381 -22.09 35.39 -93.51
C ALA A 381 -22.56 34.82 -94.85
N ASP A 382 -22.64 33.49 -94.97
CA ASP A 382 -23.16 32.79 -96.17
C ASP A 382 -24.62 33.22 -96.47
N PHE A 383 -25.44 33.37 -95.42
CA PHE A 383 -26.81 33.84 -95.56
C PHE A 383 -26.89 35.32 -95.96
N GLU A 384 -25.99 36.19 -95.49
CA GLU A 384 -25.94 37.59 -95.90
C GLU A 384 -25.42 37.76 -97.33
N GLU A 385 -24.41 36.99 -97.75
CA GLU A 385 -23.92 36.95 -99.12
C GLU A 385 -25.02 36.48 -100.09
N THR A 386 -25.64 35.33 -99.83
CA THR A 386 -26.73 34.81 -100.68
C THR A 386 -27.94 35.75 -100.71
N LYS A 387 -28.30 36.38 -99.57
CA LYS A 387 -29.33 37.43 -99.51
C LYS A 387 -28.98 38.67 -100.32
N ASN A 388 -27.70 39.04 -100.42
CA ASN A 388 -27.24 40.14 -101.27
C ASN A 388 -27.26 39.75 -102.75
N ALA A 389 -26.75 38.56 -103.12
CA ALA A 389 -26.84 38.02 -104.48
C ALA A 389 -28.30 37.92 -104.98
N VAL A 390 -29.24 37.52 -104.11
CA VAL A 390 -30.69 37.51 -104.41
C VAL A 390 -31.25 38.92 -104.60
N LYS A 391 -30.81 39.92 -103.81
CA LYS A 391 -31.20 41.33 -104.07
C LYS A 391 -30.71 41.79 -105.44
N GLU A 392 -29.45 41.53 -105.78
CA GLU A 392 -28.84 41.91 -107.05
C GLU A 392 -29.53 41.25 -108.23
N ALA A 393 -29.75 39.93 -108.17
CA ALA A 393 -30.53 39.19 -109.17
C ALA A 393 -31.96 39.76 -109.30
N SER A 394 -32.59 40.16 -108.19
CA SER A 394 -33.92 40.80 -108.23
C SER A 394 -33.91 42.19 -108.89
N GLN A 395 -32.82 42.95 -108.74
CA GLN A 395 -32.62 44.24 -109.41
C GLN A 395 -32.35 44.04 -110.90
N GLN A 396 -31.47 43.10 -111.27
CA GLN A 396 -31.23 42.71 -112.66
C GLN A 396 -32.53 42.25 -113.34
N LEU A 397 -33.36 41.43 -112.66
CA LEU A 397 -34.66 40.98 -113.16
C LEU A 397 -35.69 42.12 -113.30
N LYS A 398 -35.70 43.09 -112.37
CA LYS A 398 -36.50 44.33 -112.52
C LYS A 398 -36.02 45.15 -113.73
N ASN A 399 -34.72 45.29 -113.91
CA ASN A 399 -34.13 46.02 -115.04
C ASN A 399 -34.43 45.32 -116.38
N LEU A 400 -34.33 43.99 -116.45
CA LEU A 400 -34.78 43.21 -117.62
C LEU A 400 -36.28 43.38 -117.89
N LYS A 401 -37.14 43.40 -116.87
CA LYS A 401 -38.58 43.67 -117.04
C LYS A 401 -38.84 45.08 -117.57
N MET A 402 -38.13 46.09 -117.07
CA MET A 402 -38.20 47.47 -117.58
C MET A 402 -37.72 47.57 -119.04
N LEU A 403 -36.61 46.93 -119.39
CA LEU A 403 -36.10 46.85 -120.76
C LEU A 403 -37.06 46.09 -121.69
N TYR A 404 -37.66 45.00 -121.23
CA TYR A 404 -38.65 44.23 -121.98
C TYR A 404 -39.93 45.03 -122.22
N GLU A 405 -40.49 45.70 -121.21
CA GLU A 405 -41.67 46.57 -121.41
C GLU A 405 -41.34 47.78 -122.30
N HIS A 406 -40.14 48.36 -122.20
CA HIS A 406 -39.69 49.41 -123.11
C HIS A 406 -39.55 48.92 -124.56
N GLN A 407 -38.94 47.74 -124.77
CA GLN A 407 -38.86 47.10 -126.10
C GLN A 407 -40.24 46.74 -126.65
N LYS A 408 -41.14 46.19 -125.82
CA LYS A 408 -42.53 45.87 -126.15
C LYS A 408 -43.34 47.12 -126.53
N GLN A 409 -43.14 48.24 -125.81
CA GLN A 409 -43.69 49.54 -126.22
C GLN A 409 -43.10 50.03 -127.55
N ASN A 410 -41.80 49.86 -127.78
CA ASN A 410 -41.17 50.26 -129.05
C ASN A 410 -41.60 49.35 -130.22
N ILE A 411 -41.80 48.06 -130.00
CA ILE A 411 -42.42 47.14 -130.96
C ILE A 411 -43.88 47.54 -131.24
N LYS A 412 -44.63 48.03 -130.24
CA LYS A 412 -45.97 48.59 -130.45
C LYS A 412 -45.91 49.86 -131.32
N LYS A 413 -45.04 50.83 -130.99
CA LYS A 413 -44.80 52.03 -131.82
C LYS A 413 -44.39 51.66 -133.26
N LEU A 414 -43.53 50.65 -133.44
CA LEU A 414 -43.13 50.16 -134.76
C LEU A 414 -44.28 49.49 -135.52
N LYS A 415 -45.15 48.72 -134.85
CA LYS A 415 -46.39 48.21 -135.45
C LYS A 415 -47.35 49.33 -135.83
N ASP A 416 -47.47 50.38 -135.01
CA ASP A 416 -48.31 51.54 -135.31
C ASP A 416 -47.76 52.35 -136.51
N ILE A 417 -46.44 52.50 -136.61
CA ILE A 417 -45.75 53.10 -137.79
C ILE A 417 -45.92 52.21 -139.03
N LEU A 418 -45.82 50.88 -138.91
CA LEU A 418 -45.98 49.94 -140.01
C LEU A 418 -47.44 49.88 -140.51
N ASN A 419 -48.41 49.98 -139.60
CA ASN A 419 -49.82 50.12 -139.94
C ASN A 419 -50.10 51.47 -140.62
N LYS A 420 -49.49 52.58 -140.15
CA LYS A 420 -49.55 53.88 -140.86
C LYS A 420 -48.91 53.83 -142.25
N LYS A 421 -47.82 53.06 -142.44
CA LYS A 421 -47.26 52.79 -143.77
C LYS A 421 -48.18 51.92 -144.63
N LYS A 422 -48.88 50.93 -144.07
CA LYS A 422 -49.90 50.17 -144.80
C LYS A 422 -51.04 51.07 -145.30
N SER A 423 -51.58 51.98 -144.47
CA SER A 423 -52.61 52.92 -144.94
C SER A 423 -52.14 53.87 -146.06
N PHE A 424 -50.83 54.08 -146.23
CA PHE A 424 -50.25 54.83 -147.35
C PHE A 424 -49.99 53.99 -148.61
N LEU A 425 -50.20 52.67 -148.58
CA LEU A 425 -50.01 51.76 -149.72
C LEU A 425 -51.32 51.23 -150.34
N THR A 426 -52.50 51.58 -149.79
CA THR A 426 -53.79 50.97 -150.18
C THR A 426 -54.79 51.94 -150.80
N ILE A 427 -54.36 53.13 -151.25
CA ILE A 427 -55.17 53.98 -152.15
C ILE A 427 -54.28 54.45 -153.30
N LYS A 428 -54.51 53.87 -154.48
CA LYS A 428 -54.12 54.33 -155.80
C LYS A 428 -55.20 53.88 -156.78
#